data_AF-A0A8D8R7F3-F1
#
_entry.id   AF-A0A8D8R7F3-F1
#
_cell.length_a   1.000
_cell.length_b   1.000
_cell.length_c   1.000
_cell.angle_alpha   90.00
_cell.angle_beta   90.00
_cell.angle_gamma   90.00
#
_symmetry.space_group_name_H-M   'P 1'
#
loop_
_entity.id
_entity.type
_entity.pdbx_description
1 polymer ?
#
loop_
_entity_poly.entity_id
_entity_poly.type
_entity_poly.pdbx_seq_one_letter_code
_entity_poly.pdbx_strand_id
1 'polypeptide(L)'
;MTLSSDWLSLLEKAEKAAILEDDVTLKVHYKFEDGREMAEEYDVRTKQLTRRAWRNKSNIHKDPNHWETELGEEIPSSTANVFTSMMRESSNSPYVIKKMEKEFIEWRIRNLSYPLDNYMLDFNEEGK
;
A
#
# COMPACT_ATOMS: atom_id res chain seq x y z
N MET A 1 -21.44 -1.02 -13.61
CA MET A 1 -20.57 -1.22 -12.42
C MET A 1 -20.24 -2.70 -12.32
N THR A 2 -19.17 -3.16 -12.97
CA THR A 2 -18.62 -4.51 -12.80
C THR A 2 -17.12 -4.39 -12.53
N LEU A 3 -16.74 -3.66 -11.49
CA LEU A 3 -15.32 -3.53 -11.10
C LEU A 3 -14.68 -4.89 -10.75
N SER A 4 -15.49 -5.88 -10.36
CA SER A 4 -15.04 -7.25 -10.07
C SER A 4 -14.54 -8.01 -11.29
N SER A 5 -15.11 -7.82 -12.49
CA SER A 5 -14.68 -8.53 -13.69
C SER A 5 -13.30 -8.07 -14.15
N ASP A 6 -13.05 -6.76 -14.07
CA ASP A 6 -11.87 -6.14 -14.66
C ASP A 6 -10.61 -6.42 -13.85
N TRP A 7 -10.71 -6.39 -12.51
CA TRP A 7 -9.59 -6.71 -11.62
C TRP A 7 -9.17 -8.18 -11.68
N LEU A 8 -10.13 -9.11 -11.59
CA LEU A 8 -9.83 -10.54 -11.67
C LEU A 8 -9.24 -10.91 -13.03
N SER A 9 -9.81 -10.37 -14.12
CA SER A 9 -9.27 -10.58 -15.47
C SER A 9 -7.85 -10.06 -15.62
N LEU A 10 -7.54 -8.91 -15.00
CA LEU A 10 -6.20 -8.34 -14.99
C LEU A 10 -5.20 -9.27 -14.27
N LEU A 11 -5.57 -9.77 -13.08
CA LEU A 11 -4.74 -10.70 -12.34
C LEU A 11 -4.57 -12.03 -13.08
N GLU A 12 -5.63 -12.58 -13.67
CA GLU A 12 -5.55 -13.84 -14.43
C GLU A 12 -4.54 -13.77 -15.56
N LYS A 13 -4.55 -12.68 -16.34
CA LYS A 13 -3.62 -12.45 -17.47
C LYS A 13 -2.19 -12.14 -17.04
N ALA A 14 -1.97 -11.68 -15.81
CA ALA A 14 -0.63 -11.35 -15.33
C ALA A 14 0.28 -12.59 -15.25
N GLU A 15 1.55 -12.42 -15.61
CA GLU A 15 2.61 -13.37 -15.26
C GLU A 15 2.85 -13.30 -13.74
N LYS A 16 2.92 -14.45 -13.07
CA LYS A 16 2.99 -14.54 -11.60
C LYS A 16 4.20 -15.35 -11.18
N ALA A 17 4.95 -14.82 -10.22
CA ALA A 17 5.99 -15.54 -9.51
C ALA A 17 5.74 -15.44 -8.01
N ALA A 18 5.99 -16.52 -7.27
CA ALA A 18 5.79 -16.55 -5.83
C ALA A 18 7.04 -17.09 -5.12
N ILE A 19 7.38 -16.50 -3.99
CA ILE A 19 8.51 -16.88 -3.14
C ILE A 19 8.02 -16.91 -1.70
N LEU A 20 8.34 -18.00 -1.00
CA LEU A 20 8.12 -18.13 0.44
C LEU A 20 9.40 -17.70 1.17
N GLU A 21 9.29 -16.71 2.05
CA GLU A 21 10.39 -16.16 2.85
C GLU A 21 10.22 -16.56 4.31
N ASP A 22 11.25 -17.23 4.83
CA ASP A 22 11.36 -17.70 6.22
C ASP A 22 10.13 -18.47 6.76
N ASP A 23 9.39 -19.15 5.88
CA ASP A 23 8.13 -19.86 6.17
C ASP A 23 7.02 -18.98 6.80
N VAL A 24 7.22 -17.66 6.82
CA VAL A 24 6.31 -16.70 7.48
C VAL A 24 5.62 -15.81 6.45
N THR A 25 6.33 -15.41 5.39
CA THR A 25 5.84 -14.41 4.42
C THR A 25 5.82 -15.00 3.02
N LEU A 26 4.64 -15.02 2.38
CA LEU A 26 4.51 -15.35 0.97
C LEU A 26 4.53 -14.07 0.15
N LYS A 27 5.55 -13.90 -0.70
CA LYS A 27 5.67 -12.78 -1.63
C LYS A 27 5.20 -13.23 -3.01
N VAL A 28 4.25 -12.49 -3.60
CA VAL A 28 3.72 -12.76 -4.95
C VAL A 28 3.98 -11.55 -5.82
N HIS A 29 4.73 -11.75 -6.90
CA HIS A 29 5.03 -10.75 -7.91
C HIS A 29 4.14 -10.98 -9.14
N TYR A 30 3.53 -9.90 -9.63
CA TYR A 30 2.67 -9.87 -10.80
C TYR A 30 3.28 -8.92 -11.83
N LYS A 31 3.35 -9.38 -13.08
CA LYS A 31 3.75 -8.56 -14.23
C LYS A 31 2.62 -8.52 -15.25
N PHE A 32 2.14 -7.31 -15.54
CA PHE A 32 0.99 -7.09 -16.39
C PHE A 32 1.40 -6.82 -17.85
N GLU A 33 0.47 -7.03 -18.79
CA GLU A 33 0.69 -6.84 -20.24
C GLU A 33 1.06 -5.39 -20.59
N ASP A 34 0.57 -4.42 -19.82
CA ASP A 34 0.88 -2.99 -20.00
C ASP A 34 2.26 -2.60 -19.46
N GLY A 35 2.99 -3.54 -18.87
CA GLY A 35 4.33 -3.36 -18.32
C GLY A 35 4.34 -2.79 -16.90
N ARG A 36 3.18 -2.63 -16.24
CA ARG A 36 3.14 -2.41 -14.78
C ARG A 36 3.48 -3.70 -14.05
N GLU A 37 3.91 -3.54 -12.81
CA GLU A 37 4.12 -4.65 -11.90
C GLU A 37 3.49 -4.38 -10.54
N MET A 38 3.13 -5.44 -9.84
CA MET A 38 2.61 -5.41 -8.49
C MET A 38 3.30 -6.48 -7.65
N ALA A 39 3.61 -6.16 -6.41
CA ALA A 39 4.12 -7.11 -5.43
C ALA A 39 3.18 -7.13 -4.21
N GLU A 40 2.75 -8.33 -3.83
CA GLU A 40 1.95 -8.58 -2.64
C GLU A 40 2.72 -9.41 -1.63
N GLU A 41 2.50 -9.14 -0.36
CA GLU A 41 3.04 -9.94 0.74
C GLU A 41 1.89 -10.45 1.61
N TYR A 42 1.94 -11.73 1.96
CA TYR A 42 0.94 -12.39 2.76
C TYR A 42 1.57 -13.04 3.98
N ASP A 43 0.95 -12.86 5.15
CA ASP A 43 1.25 -13.70 6.31
C ASP A 43 0.73 -15.12 6.03
N VAL A 44 1.63 -16.10 6.04
CA VAL A 44 1.33 -17.48 5.67
C VAL A 44 0.37 -18.13 6.65
N ARG A 45 0.37 -17.73 7.92
CA ARG A 45 -0.48 -18.29 8.97
C ARG A 45 -1.88 -17.67 8.93
N THR A 46 -2.00 -16.35 8.85
CA THR A 46 -3.29 -15.64 8.90
C THR A 46 -3.95 -15.52 7.52
N LYS A 47 -3.18 -15.69 6.44
CA LYS A 47 -3.58 -15.44 5.04
C LYS A 47 -3.99 -13.99 4.78
N GLN A 48 -3.55 -13.06 5.63
CA GLN A 48 -3.81 -11.64 5.46
C GLN A 48 -2.79 -11.03 4.50
N LEU A 49 -3.27 -10.13 3.64
CA LEU A 49 -2.43 -9.28 2.80
C LEU A 49 -1.78 -8.21 3.68
N THR A 50 -0.48 -8.33 3.93
CA THR A 50 0.26 -7.41 4.78
C THR A 50 0.77 -6.21 3.99
N ARG A 51 1.06 -6.39 2.70
CA ARG A 51 1.55 -5.32 1.83
C ARG A 51 1.11 -5.52 0.37
N ARG A 52 0.82 -4.42 -0.31
CA ARG A 52 0.70 -4.36 -1.78
C ARG A 52 1.39 -3.11 -2.28
N ALA A 53 2.29 -3.26 -3.24
CA ALA A 53 2.97 -2.15 -3.87
C ALA A 53 3.00 -2.31 -5.39
N TRP A 54 3.09 -1.18 -6.08
CA TRP A 54 3.06 -1.09 -7.52
C TRP A 54 4.33 -0.47 -8.05
N ARG A 55 4.78 -0.98 -9.19
CA ARG A 55 5.83 -0.36 -10.00
C ARG A 55 5.25 -0.04 -11.37
N ASN A 56 5.16 1.25 -11.67
CA ASN A 56 4.70 1.72 -12.96
C ASN A 56 5.86 1.73 -13.96
N LYS A 57 5.55 1.48 -15.23
CA LYS A 57 6.50 1.67 -16.33
C LYS A 57 6.99 3.12 -16.30
N SER A 58 8.30 3.32 -16.21
CA SER A 58 8.85 4.66 -15.98
C SER A 58 8.47 5.61 -17.13
N ASN A 59 7.88 6.75 -16.76
CA ASN A 59 8.03 7.95 -17.57
C ASN A 59 9.45 8.47 -17.38
N ILE A 60 10.03 9.17 -18.36
CA ILE A 60 11.44 9.62 -18.41
C ILE A 60 12.01 10.19 -17.09
N HIS A 61 11.15 10.70 -16.20
CA HIS A 61 11.51 11.37 -14.94
C HIS A 61 11.34 10.52 -13.67
N LYS A 62 10.78 9.30 -13.72
CA LYS A 62 10.63 8.42 -12.54
C LYS A 62 11.70 7.34 -12.53
N ASP A 63 12.26 7.09 -11.34
CA ASP A 63 13.20 6.00 -11.11
C ASP A 63 12.54 4.66 -11.51
N PRO A 64 13.14 3.88 -12.43
CA PRO A 64 12.59 2.60 -12.88
C PRO A 64 12.49 1.54 -11.77
N ASN A 65 13.09 1.79 -10.59
CA ASN A 65 13.01 0.92 -9.42
C ASN A 65 12.11 1.46 -8.31
N HIS A 66 11.34 2.51 -8.55
CA HIS A 66 10.44 3.08 -7.55
C HIS A 66 9.18 2.23 -7.38
N TRP A 67 8.92 1.79 -6.15
CA TRP A 67 7.71 1.08 -5.74
C TRP A 67 6.81 2.00 -4.91
N GLU A 68 5.56 2.17 -5.34
CA GLU A 68 4.54 2.94 -4.63
C GLU A 68 3.70 1.96 -3.80
N THR A 69 3.66 2.14 -2.47
CA THR A 69 2.91 1.23 -1.57
C THR A 69 1.43 1.64 -1.54
N GLU A 70 0.53 0.74 -1.94
CA GLU A 70 -0.92 0.93 -1.86
C GLU A 70 -1.47 0.50 -0.49
N LEU A 71 -0.90 -0.58 0.05
CA LEU A 71 -1.35 -1.23 1.28
C LEU A 71 -0.16 -1.62 2.14
N GLY A 72 -0.34 -1.51 3.45
CA GLY A 72 0.72 -1.78 4.41
C GLY A 72 1.67 -0.61 4.57
N GLU A 73 2.74 -0.84 5.31
CA GLU A 73 3.74 0.18 5.62
C GLU A 73 4.72 0.36 4.46
N GLU A 74 5.14 1.60 4.21
CA GLU A 74 6.19 1.88 3.25
C GLU A 74 7.51 1.29 3.77
N ILE A 75 8.14 0.44 2.98
CA ILE A 75 9.50 -0.01 3.27
C ILE A 75 10.40 1.17 2.93
N PRO A 76 11.19 1.70 3.88
CA PRO A 76 12.12 2.77 3.58
C PRO A 76 13.10 2.29 2.52
N SER A 77 13.00 2.85 1.32
CA SER A 77 13.93 2.53 0.25
C SER A 77 15.32 3.03 0.66
N SER A 78 16.26 2.12 0.91
CA SER A 78 17.68 2.43 1.13
C SER A 78 18.31 3.17 -0.06
N THR A 79 17.64 3.15 -1.21
CA THR A 79 17.99 3.80 -2.48
C THR A 79 17.09 5.00 -2.79
N ALA A 80 16.61 5.74 -1.78
CA ALA A 80 15.87 6.98 -2.02
C ALA A 80 16.71 7.91 -2.92
N ASN A 81 16.19 8.21 -4.10
CA ASN A 81 16.88 9.00 -5.12
C ASN A 81 17.29 10.35 -4.50
N VAL A 82 18.51 10.80 -4.75
CA VAL A 82 19.07 12.04 -4.16
C VAL A 82 18.17 13.24 -4.48
N PHE A 83 17.50 13.23 -5.63
CA PHE A 83 16.55 14.27 -6.04
C PHE A 83 15.22 14.23 -5.27
N THR A 84 14.67 13.05 -4.95
CA THR A 84 13.48 12.92 -4.08
C THR A 84 13.80 13.16 -2.61
N SER A 85 15.09 13.10 -2.25
CA SER A 85 15.56 13.31 -0.88
C SER A 85 15.88 14.77 -0.55
N MET A 86 15.85 15.69 -1.52
CA MET A 86 16.12 17.12 -1.28
C MET A 86 15.01 17.80 -0.49
N MET A 87 13.76 17.41 -0.70
CA MET A 87 12.60 17.90 0.04
C MET A 87 11.72 16.71 0.39
N ARG A 88 11.68 16.38 1.68
CA ARG A 88 10.81 15.34 2.23
C ARG A 88 9.96 15.98 3.32
N GLU A 89 8.73 15.50 3.45
CA GLU A 89 7.92 15.82 4.62
C GLU A 89 8.66 15.48 5.91
N SER A 90 8.43 16.28 6.95
CA SER A 90 9.00 16.01 8.27
C SER A 90 8.57 14.62 8.72
N SER A 91 9.46 13.89 9.39
CA SER A 91 9.13 12.61 10.03
C SER A 91 8.01 12.71 11.06
N ASN A 92 7.67 13.93 11.49
CA ASN A 92 6.58 14.24 12.42
C ASN A 92 5.30 14.66 11.70
N SER A 93 5.26 14.67 10.37
CA SER A 93 4.04 15.00 9.61
C SER A 93 3.07 13.81 9.69
N PRO A 94 1.75 14.07 9.83
CA PRO A 94 0.76 13.01 9.81
C PRO A 94 0.74 12.26 8.48
N TYR A 95 0.68 10.93 8.53
CA TYR A 95 0.52 10.10 7.33
C TYR A 95 -0.44 8.93 7.59
N VAL A 96 -1.02 8.41 6.50
CA VAL A 96 -2.08 7.41 6.57
C VAL A 96 -1.58 6.08 5.99
N ILE A 97 -1.81 5.00 6.73
CA ILE A 97 -1.55 3.62 6.29
C ILE A 97 -2.89 2.92 6.07
N LYS A 98 -3.06 2.29 4.92
CA LYS A 98 -4.22 1.44 4.62
C LYS A 98 -3.87 -0.02 4.91
N LYS A 99 -4.69 -0.69 5.70
CA LYS A 99 -4.61 -2.13 5.97
C LYS A 99 -5.94 -2.79 5.58
N MET A 100 -5.87 -3.98 4.99
CA MET A 100 -7.05 -4.76 4.65
C MET A 100 -7.17 -5.98 5.56
N GLU A 101 -8.33 -6.10 6.18
CA GLU A 101 -8.76 -7.31 6.89
C GLU A 101 -9.83 -8.02 6.05
N LYS A 102 -10.24 -9.22 6.47
CA LYS A 102 -11.25 -10.00 5.74
C LYS A 102 -12.61 -9.31 5.69
N GLU A 103 -12.95 -8.56 6.74
CA GLU A 103 -14.29 -7.98 6.93
C GLU A 103 -14.31 -6.45 6.86
N PHE A 104 -13.17 -5.79 7.04
CA PHE A 104 -13.09 -4.34 7.10
C PHE A 104 -11.76 -3.81 6.57
N ILE A 105 -11.74 -2.50 6.30
CA ILE A 105 -10.53 -1.75 5.97
C ILE A 105 -10.18 -0.91 7.19
N GLU A 106 -8.93 -0.99 7.62
CA GLU A 106 -8.39 -0.15 8.69
C GLU A 106 -7.53 0.95 8.08
N TRP A 107 -7.79 2.19 8.48
CA TRP A 107 -6.96 3.34 8.15
C TRP A 107 -6.26 3.80 9.42
N ARG A 108 -4.94 3.67 9.44
CA ARG A 108 -4.12 4.09 10.57
C ARG A 108 -3.46 5.43 10.27
N ILE A 109 -3.79 6.46 11.04
CA ILE A 109 -3.10 7.75 10.97
C ILE A 109 -1.97 7.75 12.00
N ARG A 110 -0.76 8.03 11.54
CA ARG A 110 0.44 8.18 12.38
C ARG A 110 0.78 9.66 12.51
N ASN A 111 1.53 10.01 13.56
CA ASN A 111 2.03 11.37 13.81
C ASN A 111 0.95 12.47 13.81
N LEU A 112 -0.21 12.21 14.41
CA LEU A 112 -1.23 13.25 14.59
C LEU A 112 -0.64 14.47 15.29
N SER A 113 -0.91 15.66 14.76
CA SER A 113 -0.36 16.92 15.30
C SER A 113 -0.95 17.30 16.66
N TYR A 114 -2.14 16.80 16.97
CA TYR A 114 -2.87 17.05 18.21
C TYR A 114 -3.35 15.73 18.84
N PRO A 115 -3.77 15.74 20.12
CA PRO A 115 -4.42 14.59 20.75
C PRO A 115 -5.66 14.12 19.98
N LEU A 116 -6.02 12.84 20.16
CA LEU A 116 -7.16 12.21 19.47
C LEU A 116 -8.48 12.97 19.69
N ASP A 117 -8.68 13.49 20.91
CA ASP A 117 -9.88 14.23 21.31
C ASP A 117 -10.18 15.41 20.38
N ASN A 118 -9.16 16.01 19.75
CA ASN A 118 -9.35 17.13 18.81
C ASN A 118 -9.96 16.69 17.47
N TYR A 119 -9.95 15.40 17.16
CA TYR A 119 -10.45 14.81 15.91
C TYR A 119 -11.71 13.98 16.11
N MET A 120 -12.14 13.77 17.36
CA MET A 120 -13.37 13.06 17.68
C MET A 120 -14.55 14.02 17.72
N LEU A 121 -15.59 13.69 16.96
CA LEU A 121 -16.87 14.39 17.00
C LEU A 121 -17.92 13.39 17.45
N ASP A 122 -18.55 13.67 18.59
CA ASP A 122 -19.72 12.94 19.05
C ASP A 122 -20.96 13.67 18.57
N PHE A 123 -21.85 12.94 17.88
CA PHE A 123 -23.15 13.46 17.50
C PHE A 123 -24.13 13.21 18.65
N ASN A 124 -24.54 14.28 19.32
CA ASN A 124 -25.68 14.24 20.23
C ASN A 124 -26.94 14.62 19.44
N GLU A 125 -27.98 13.77 19.46
CA GLU A 125 -29.26 13.98 18.74
C GLU A 125 -30.14 15.13 19.28
N GLU A 126 -29.56 16.12 19.98
CA GLU A 126 -30.31 17.24 20.59
C GLU A 126 -30.38 18.50 19.70
N GLY A 127 -30.41 18.32 18.38
CA GLY A 127 -30.62 19.40 17.41
C GLY A 127 -32.04 19.40 16.84
N LYS A 128 -33.00 19.95 17.58
CA LYS A 128 -34.30 20.42 17.06
C LYS A 128 -34.32 21.94 16.94
#